data_AF-A0A5J5AV97-F1
#
_entry.id   AF-A0A5J5AV97-F1
#
_cell.length_a   1.000
_cell.length_b   1.000
_cell.length_c   1.000
_cell.angle_alpha   90.00
_cell.angle_beta   90.00
_cell.angle_gamma   90.00
#
_symmetry.space_group_name_H-M   'P 1'
#
loop_
_entity.id
_entity.type
_entity.pdbx_description
1 polymer ?
#
loop_
_entity_poly.entity_id
_entity_poly.type
_entity_poly.pdbx_seq_one_letter_code
_entity_poly.pdbx_strand_id
1 'polypeptide(L)'
;METYLDAMDLWEAVEEDYEVLPLQDNPTMAQIKNHKDRKTRKSKAKACLFAAVSSTIFTRVMSLKSAKAIWDYLKTEYEGNERIKGMQVLNLIRDFELQKMKESKTIKEYSDKLLSIANKVRLLGSDLHDSRIVEKILVTVPEKFEATIMTLENTKDLSKITLAELLNALQAQERPDAKCSKCNQLGHEAVICKGKAQQQEVEAQIVDQEVED
;
A
#
# COMPACT_ATOMS: atom_id res chain seq x y z
N MET A 1 -3.53 2.20 17.72
CA MET A 1 -3.75 2.67 19.11
C MET A 1 -5.20 2.46 19.52
N GLU A 2 -6.16 2.77 18.64
CA GLU A 2 -7.58 2.40 18.78
C GLU A 2 -7.78 0.94 19.22
N THR A 3 -7.32 -0.03 18.43
CA THR A 3 -7.38 -1.47 18.75
C THR A 3 -6.81 -1.86 20.12
N TYR A 4 -5.78 -1.15 20.60
CA TYR A 4 -5.19 -1.38 21.92
C TYR A 4 -6.08 -0.81 23.04
N LEU A 5 -6.64 0.38 22.84
CA LEU A 5 -7.55 1.02 23.79
C LEU A 5 -8.90 0.28 23.87
N ASP A 6 -9.38 -0.25 22.75
CA ASP A 6 -10.56 -1.13 22.70
C ASP A 6 -10.34 -2.39 23.54
N ALA A 7 -9.21 -3.07 23.34
CA ALA A 7 -8.87 -4.27 24.10
C ALA A 7 -8.79 -4.01 25.62
N MET A 8 -8.52 -2.77 26.03
CA MET A 8 -8.45 -2.34 27.43
C MET A 8 -9.76 -1.76 27.97
N ASP A 9 -10.85 -1.75 27.20
CA ASP A 9 -12.14 -1.14 27.56
C ASP A 9 -12.01 0.37 27.89
N LEU A 10 -11.16 1.07 27.12
CA LEU A 10 -10.86 2.49 27.29
C LEU A 10 -11.33 3.36 26.12
N TRP A 11 -11.63 2.78 24.95
CA TRP A 11 -11.92 3.52 23.72
C TRP A 11 -13.15 4.43 23.82
N GLU A 12 -14.25 3.96 24.42
CA GLU A 12 -15.48 4.76 24.66
C GLU A 12 -15.15 6.12 25.34
N ALA A 13 -14.19 6.11 26.28
CA ALA A 13 -13.78 7.31 27.02
C ALA A 13 -12.91 8.27 26.19
N VAL A 14 -12.28 7.79 25.13
CA VAL A 14 -11.48 8.56 24.18
C VAL A 14 -12.36 9.11 23.04
N GLU A 15 -13.30 8.32 22.55
CA GLU A 15 -14.15 8.68 21.42
C GLU A 15 -15.27 9.64 21.80
N GLU A 16 -16.04 9.35 22.85
CA GLU A 16 -17.28 10.06 23.15
C GLU A 16 -17.12 11.26 24.10
N ASP A 17 -16.01 11.31 24.86
CA ASP A 17 -15.79 12.23 26.00
C ASP A 17 -17.02 12.40 26.92
N TYR A 18 -17.78 11.32 27.11
CA TYR A 18 -19.04 11.35 27.84
C TYR A 18 -18.92 12.01 29.23
N GLU A 19 -19.99 12.68 29.65
CA GLU A 19 -20.07 13.18 31.01
C GLU A 19 -20.44 12.06 31.98
N VAL A 20 -19.85 12.10 33.18
CA VAL A 20 -20.26 11.22 34.29
C VAL A 20 -21.13 12.06 35.20
N LEU A 21 -22.45 11.91 35.06
CA LEU A 21 -23.42 12.65 35.85
C LEU A 21 -23.33 12.27 37.34
N PRO A 22 -23.60 13.20 38.26
CA PRO A 22 -23.70 12.89 39.68
C PRO A 22 -24.73 11.78 39.95
N LEU A 23 -24.47 10.96 40.97
CA LEU A 23 -25.44 9.98 41.45
C LEU A 23 -26.69 10.70 41.99
N GLN A 24 -27.87 10.12 41.73
CA GLN A 24 -29.13 10.57 42.33
C GLN A 24 -29.23 10.16 43.80
N ASP A 25 -30.23 10.69 44.50
CA ASP A 25 -30.53 10.32 45.88
C ASP A 25 -30.91 8.83 45.97
N ASN A 26 -30.33 8.13 46.95
CA ASN A 26 -30.49 6.69 47.20
C ASN A 26 -30.07 5.76 46.03
N PRO A 27 -28.79 5.82 45.59
CA PRO A 27 -28.32 4.99 44.48
C PRO A 27 -28.16 3.52 44.89
N THR A 28 -28.46 2.62 43.96
CA THR A 28 -28.16 1.19 44.11
C THR A 28 -26.65 0.93 44.09
N MET A 29 -26.22 -0.19 44.69
CA MET A 29 -24.81 -0.63 44.63
C MET A 29 -24.29 -0.77 43.19
N ALA A 30 -25.15 -1.19 42.26
CA ALA A 30 -24.82 -1.30 40.84
C ALA A 30 -24.56 0.08 40.20
N GLN A 31 -25.38 1.09 40.51
CA GLN A 31 -25.19 2.47 40.04
C GLN A 31 -23.90 3.09 40.61
N ILE A 32 -23.61 2.90 41.90
CA ILE A 32 -22.38 3.36 42.53
C ILE A 32 -21.15 2.75 41.84
N LYS A 33 -21.19 1.43 41.60
CA LYS A 33 -20.11 0.70 40.92
C LYS A 33 -19.90 1.23 39.50
N ASN A 34 -20.97 1.32 38.70
CA ASN A 34 -20.89 1.81 37.32
C ASN A 34 -20.34 3.25 37.26
N HIS A 35 -20.84 4.16 38.10
CA HIS A 35 -20.34 5.53 38.18
C HIS A 35 -18.83 5.59 38.49
N LYS A 36 -18.36 4.77 39.45
CA LYS A 36 -16.93 4.66 39.77
C LYS A 36 -16.13 4.10 38.58
N ASP A 37 -16.65 3.08 37.91
CA ASP A 37 -16.00 2.44 36.77
C ASP A 37 -15.86 3.41 35.59
N ARG A 38 -16.93 4.13 35.22
CA ARG A 38 -16.92 5.16 34.17
C ARG A 38 -15.91 6.28 34.48
N LYS A 39 -15.90 6.81 35.71
CA LYS A 39 -14.91 7.83 36.12
C LYS A 39 -13.48 7.29 36.02
N THR A 40 -13.27 6.03 36.42
CA THR A 40 -11.96 5.38 36.37
C THR A 40 -11.48 5.16 34.94
N ARG A 41 -12.36 4.75 34.02
CA ARG A 41 -12.05 4.59 32.58
C ARG A 41 -11.52 5.89 31.99
N LYS A 42 -12.17 7.04 32.23
CA LYS A 42 -11.68 8.35 31.73
C LYS A 42 -10.26 8.65 32.20
N SER A 43 -9.95 8.43 33.48
CA SER A 43 -8.59 8.65 34.01
C SER A 43 -7.56 7.66 33.46
N LYS A 44 -7.93 6.38 33.31
CA LYS A 44 -7.05 5.35 32.73
C LYS A 44 -6.75 5.60 31.25
N ALA A 45 -7.76 5.96 30.46
CA ALA A 45 -7.59 6.33 29.05
C ALA A 45 -6.59 7.47 28.89
N LYS A 46 -6.73 8.52 29.72
CA LYS A 46 -5.80 9.65 29.74
C LYS A 46 -4.37 9.24 30.12
N ALA A 47 -4.20 8.44 31.17
CA ALA A 47 -2.90 7.94 31.60
C ALA A 47 -2.25 7.06 30.52
N CYS A 48 -3.03 6.23 29.84
CA CYS A 48 -2.59 5.39 28.73
C CYS A 48 -2.04 6.24 27.57
N LEU A 49 -2.76 7.29 27.17
CA LEU A 49 -2.30 8.21 26.12
C LEU A 49 -1.01 8.93 26.53
N PHE A 50 -0.90 9.38 27.78
CA PHE A 50 0.32 9.99 28.29
C PHE A 50 1.52 9.04 28.30
N ALA A 51 1.31 7.76 28.63
CA ALA A 51 2.38 6.76 28.61
C ALA A 51 2.83 6.38 27.18
N ALA A 52 1.95 6.55 26.19
CA ALA A 52 2.24 6.21 24.80
C ALA A 52 3.04 7.27 24.05
N VAL A 53 3.05 8.52 24.52
CA VAL A 53 3.69 9.64 23.82
C VAL A 53 5.10 9.92 24.37
N SER A 54 5.96 10.50 23.54
CA SER A 54 7.29 10.95 23.98
C SER A 54 7.19 12.14 24.94
N SER A 55 8.25 12.40 25.71
CA SER A 55 8.32 13.54 26.65
C SER A 55 8.01 14.89 25.98
N THR A 56 8.51 15.10 24.75
CA THR A 56 8.25 16.32 23.97
C THR A 56 6.78 16.52 23.65
N ILE A 57 6.04 15.43 23.44
CA ILE A 57 4.61 15.49 23.11
C ILE A 57 3.77 15.55 24.37
N PHE A 58 4.18 14.83 25.41
CA PHE A 58 3.57 14.92 26.73
C PHE A 58 3.47 16.37 27.22
N THR A 59 4.55 17.16 27.13
CA THR A 59 4.52 18.58 27.56
C THR A 59 3.54 19.43 26.78
N ARG A 60 3.22 19.08 25.54
CA ARG A 60 2.22 19.78 24.71
C ARG A 60 0.80 19.39 25.10
N VAL A 61 0.56 18.13 25.47
CA VAL A 61 -0.79 17.60 25.73
C VAL A 61 -1.17 17.55 27.22
N MET A 62 -0.23 17.71 28.15
CA MET A 62 -0.46 17.51 29.59
C MET A 62 -1.49 18.48 30.19
N SER A 63 -1.68 19.66 29.58
CA SER A 63 -2.67 20.66 30.01
C SER A 63 -4.10 20.32 29.59
N LEU A 64 -4.27 19.44 28.60
CA LEU A 64 -5.57 19.03 28.06
C LEU A 64 -6.35 18.22 29.09
N LYS A 65 -7.67 18.45 29.14
CA LYS A 65 -8.51 17.99 30.26
C LYS A 65 -9.02 16.57 30.08
N SER A 66 -9.45 16.18 28.89
CA SER A 66 -9.98 14.85 28.59
C SER A 66 -9.03 13.99 27.75
N ALA A 67 -9.26 12.67 27.78
CA ALA A 67 -8.57 11.74 26.89
C ALA A 67 -8.90 12.03 25.42
N LYS A 68 -10.15 12.42 25.12
CA LYS A 68 -10.58 12.88 23.79
C LYS A 68 -9.78 14.08 23.30
N ALA A 69 -9.65 15.13 24.09
CA ALA A 69 -8.89 16.32 23.69
C ALA A 69 -7.42 15.98 23.36
N ILE A 70 -6.81 15.08 24.12
CA ILE A 70 -5.45 14.58 23.83
C ILE A 70 -5.43 13.80 22.52
N TRP A 71 -6.38 12.89 22.32
CA TRP A 71 -6.49 12.11 21.09
C TRP A 71 -6.71 12.99 19.87
N ASP A 72 -7.62 13.96 19.92
CA ASP A 72 -7.90 14.90 18.83
C ASP A 72 -6.69 15.78 18.51
N TYR A 73 -5.92 16.20 19.52
CA TYR A 73 -4.64 16.90 19.32
C TYR A 73 -3.64 16.00 18.60
N LEU A 74 -3.45 14.77 19.06
CA LEU A 74 -2.52 13.81 18.44
C LEU A 74 -2.95 13.49 17.00
N LYS A 75 -4.25 13.34 16.78
CA LYS A 75 -4.84 13.15 15.45
C LYS A 75 -4.48 14.33 14.55
N THR A 76 -4.72 15.55 15.01
CA THR A 76 -4.40 16.77 14.24
C THR A 76 -2.90 16.93 13.94
N GLU A 77 -2.04 16.67 14.92
CA GLU A 77 -0.59 16.83 14.78
C GLU A 77 0.03 15.75 13.87
N TYR A 78 -0.49 14.51 13.92
CA TYR A 78 0.17 13.34 13.33
C TYR A 78 -0.55 12.65 12.17
N GLU A 79 -1.87 12.78 12.05
CA GLU A 79 -2.54 12.32 10.83
C GLU A 79 -2.15 13.19 9.63
N GLY A 80 -1.57 14.37 9.85
CA GLY A 80 -1.31 15.34 8.82
C GLY A 80 -2.60 16.00 8.33
N ASN A 81 -2.46 17.10 7.58
CA ASN A 81 -3.62 17.72 6.93
C ASN A 81 -4.15 16.77 5.85
N GLU A 82 -5.47 16.54 5.80
CA GLU A 82 -6.14 15.78 4.73
C GLU A 82 -5.67 16.19 3.32
N ARG A 83 -5.32 17.48 3.13
CA ARG A 83 -4.70 17.99 1.90
C ARG A 83 -3.34 17.36 1.60
N ILE A 84 -2.49 17.15 2.60
CA ILE A 84 -1.16 16.54 2.46
C ILE A 84 -1.31 15.05 2.15
N LYS A 85 -2.17 14.33 2.89
CA LYS A 85 -2.52 12.94 2.60
C LYS A 85 -3.04 12.79 1.16
N GLY A 86 -3.99 13.62 0.76
CA GLY A 86 -4.53 13.64 -0.60
C GLY A 86 -3.45 13.89 -1.65
N MET A 87 -2.54 14.83 -1.41
CA MET A 87 -1.41 15.07 -2.33
C MET A 87 -0.45 13.86 -2.41
N GLN A 88 -0.17 13.20 -1.29
CA GLN A 88 0.64 11.98 -1.26
C GLN A 88 -0.03 10.84 -2.04
N VAL A 89 -1.34 10.65 -1.88
CA VAL A 89 -2.13 9.70 -2.67
C VAL A 89 -2.02 10.01 -4.15
N LEU A 90 -2.24 11.27 -4.56
CA LEU A 90 -2.14 11.66 -5.97
C LEU A 90 -0.75 11.40 -6.56
N ASN A 91 0.32 11.66 -5.80
CA ASN A 91 1.68 11.35 -6.22
C ASN A 91 1.91 9.84 -6.36
N LEU A 92 1.42 9.03 -5.42
CA LEU A 92 1.52 7.57 -5.49
C LEU A 92 0.72 7.00 -6.67
N ILE A 93 -0.49 7.53 -6.94
CA ILE A 93 -1.28 7.16 -8.11
C ILE A 93 -0.53 7.53 -9.39
N ARG A 94 0.08 8.71 -9.46
CA ARG A 94 0.94 9.09 -10.59
C ARG A 94 2.11 8.10 -10.75
N ASP A 95 2.80 7.76 -9.66
CA ASP A 95 3.92 6.81 -9.69
C ASP A 95 3.49 5.42 -10.14
N PHE A 96 2.30 4.98 -9.71
CA PHE A 96 1.66 3.74 -10.16
C PHE A 96 1.40 3.81 -11.66
N GLU A 97 0.80 4.89 -12.15
CA GLU A 97 0.48 5.03 -13.57
C GLU A 97 1.71 5.14 -14.47
N LEU A 98 2.81 5.70 -13.96
CA LEU A 98 4.08 5.75 -14.67
C LEU A 98 4.88 4.44 -14.60
N GLN A 99 4.46 3.45 -13.80
CA GLN A 99 5.14 2.15 -13.79
C GLN A 99 4.98 1.43 -15.13
N LYS A 100 6.11 1.02 -15.70
CA LYS A 100 6.19 0.04 -16.79
C LYS A 100 7.25 -0.99 -16.44
N MET A 101 7.00 -2.25 -16.77
CA MET A 101 8.00 -3.29 -16.53
C MET A 101 9.15 -3.14 -17.52
N LYS A 102 10.38 -3.20 -17.02
CA LYS A 102 11.59 -3.21 -17.86
C LYS A 102 11.90 -4.65 -18.27
N GLU A 103 12.51 -4.83 -19.43
CA GLU A 103 12.94 -6.15 -19.93
C GLU A 103 13.84 -6.92 -18.96
N SER A 104 14.68 -6.18 -18.22
CA SER A 104 15.66 -6.72 -17.27
C SER A 104 15.08 -7.09 -15.90
N LYS A 105 13.80 -6.76 -15.62
CA LYS A 105 13.16 -7.05 -14.34
C LYS A 105 12.42 -8.38 -14.40
N THR A 106 12.28 -9.01 -13.24
CA THR A 106 11.39 -10.16 -13.06
C THR A 106 9.94 -9.74 -12.79
N ILE A 107 8.99 -10.63 -13.04
CA ILE A 107 7.57 -10.43 -12.72
C ILE A 107 7.40 -10.21 -11.22
N LYS A 108 8.14 -10.97 -10.41
CA LYS A 108 8.11 -10.82 -8.96
C LYS A 108 8.52 -9.40 -8.54
N GLU A 109 9.69 -8.92 -8.97
CA GLU A 109 10.16 -7.56 -8.64
C GLU A 109 9.20 -6.47 -9.10
N TYR A 110 8.60 -6.64 -10.29
CA TYR A 110 7.64 -5.68 -10.81
C TYR A 110 6.34 -5.67 -10.01
N SER A 111 5.79 -6.85 -9.71
CA SER A 111 4.58 -7.01 -8.90
C SER A 111 4.76 -6.51 -7.47
N ASP A 112 5.89 -6.80 -6.82
CA ASP A 112 6.26 -6.32 -5.48
C ASP A 112 6.27 -4.78 -5.45
N LYS A 113 6.76 -4.13 -6.51
CA LYS A 113 6.76 -2.67 -6.63
C LYS A 113 5.34 -2.09 -6.75
N LEU A 114 4.47 -2.70 -7.57
CA LEU A 114 3.07 -2.27 -7.71
C LEU A 114 2.29 -2.45 -6.41
N LEU A 115 2.42 -3.61 -5.76
CA LEU A 115 1.82 -3.91 -4.46
C LEU A 115 2.31 -2.93 -3.39
N SER A 116 3.60 -2.59 -3.38
CA SER A 116 4.14 -1.59 -2.45
C SER A 116 3.47 -0.22 -2.61
N ILE A 117 3.23 0.22 -3.85
CA ILE A 117 2.54 1.49 -4.10
C ILE A 117 1.06 1.38 -3.67
N ALA A 118 0.36 0.31 -4.06
CA ALA A 118 -1.04 0.09 -3.70
C ALA A 118 -1.25 0.06 -2.18
N ASN A 119 -0.38 -0.63 -1.44
CA ASN A 119 -0.46 -0.69 0.01
C ASN A 119 -0.21 0.67 0.66
N LYS A 120 0.69 1.50 0.12
CA LYS A 120 0.87 2.88 0.61
C LYS A 120 -0.37 3.73 0.39
N VAL A 121 -1.05 3.58 -0.75
CA VAL A 121 -2.33 4.28 -1.02
C VAL A 121 -3.41 3.85 -0.02
N ARG A 122 -3.54 2.55 0.24
CA ARG A 122 -4.47 1.98 1.24
C ARG A 122 -4.17 2.47 2.65
N LEU A 123 -2.90 2.53 3.03
CA LEU A 123 -2.47 3.06 4.33
C LEU A 123 -2.82 4.54 4.52
N LEU A 124 -2.93 5.31 3.43
CA LEU A 124 -3.36 6.70 3.46
C LEU A 124 -4.90 6.86 3.41
N GLY A 125 -5.65 5.75 3.48
CA GLY A 125 -7.11 5.75 3.53
C GLY A 125 -7.80 5.83 2.15
N SER A 126 -7.07 5.61 1.06
CA SER A 126 -7.64 5.55 -0.29
C SER A 126 -7.58 4.15 -0.87
N ASP A 127 -8.60 3.76 -1.64
CA ASP A 127 -8.64 2.44 -2.25
C ASP A 127 -7.86 2.39 -3.58
N LEU A 128 -7.04 1.35 -3.72
CA LEU A 128 -6.49 0.91 -5.00
C LEU A 128 -6.64 -0.62 -5.05
N HIS A 129 -7.60 -1.12 -5.82
CA HIS A 129 -7.92 -2.56 -5.82
C HIS A 129 -6.88 -3.40 -6.57
N ASP A 130 -6.77 -4.69 -6.21
CA ASP A 130 -5.87 -5.63 -6.89
C ASP A 130 -6.21 -5.82 -8.38
N SER A 131 -7.47 -5.60 -8.78
CA SER A 131 -7.87 -5.57 -10.20
C SER A 131 -7.10 -4.51 -10.99
N ARG A 132 -6.83 -3.34 -10.41
CA ARG A 132 -6.01 -2.30 -11.04
C ARG A 132 -4.56 -2.74 -11.19
N ILE A 133 -4.05 -3.55 -10.27
CA ILE A 133 -2.71 -4.14 -10.36
C ILE A 133 -2.67 -5.17 -11.50
N VAL A 134 -3.69 -6.03 -11.59
CA VAL A 134 -3.86 -7.00 -12.69
C VAL A 134 -3.88 -6.29 -14.04
N GLU A 135 -4.77 -5.31 -14.23
CA GLU A 135 -4.84 -4.47 -15.43
C GLU A 135 -3.48 -3.85 -15.76
N LYS A 136 -2.80 -3.30 -14.75
CA LYS A 136 -1.50 -2.67 -14.94
C LYS A 136 -0.47 -3.65 -15.47
N ILE A 137 -0.39 -4.85 -14.91
CA ILE A 137 0.52 -5.89 -15.35
C ILE A 137 0.20 -6.29 -16.78
N LEU A 138 -1.06 -6.63 -17.08
CA LEU A 138 -1.48 -7.07 -18.42
C LEU A 138 -1.08 -6.08 -19.52
N VAL A 139 -1.18 -4.77 -19.25
CA VAL A 139 -0.92 -3.71 -20.25
C VAL A 139 0.56 -3.31 -20.33
N THR A 140 1.38 -3.60 -19.32
CA THR A 140 2.75 -3.05 -19.23
C THR A 140 3.87 -4.07 -19.14
N VAL A 141 3.53 -5.37 -19.06
CA VAL A 141 4.52 -6.43 -19.20
C VAL A 141 5.15 -6.41 -20.59
N PRO A 142 6.43 -6.79 -20.73
CA PRO A 142 7.06 -6.82 -22.04
C PRO A 142 6.51 -7.93 -22.94
N GLU A 143 6.70 -7.78 -24.26
CA GLU A 143 6.21 -8.70 -25.31
C GLU A 143 6.66 -10.15 -25.11
N LYS A 144 7.77 -10.37 -24.38
CA LYS A 144 8.19 -11.72 -24.01
C LYS A 144 7.08 -12.52 -23.31
N PHE A 145 6.12 -11.87 -22.66
CA PHE A 145 4.99 -12.50 -21.99
C PHE A 145 3.70 -12.61 -22.83
N GLU A 146 3.69 -12.08 -24.05
CA GLU A 146 2.49 -11.94 -24.89
C GLU A 146 1.78 -13.27 -25.15
N ALA A 147 2.54 -14.36 -25.38
CA ALA A 147 1.97 -15.70 -25.57
C ALA A 147 1.20 -16.21 -24.33
N THR A 148 1.70 -15.90 -23.12
CA THR A 148 1.03 -16.26 -21.87
C THR A 148 -0.21 -15.40 -21.66
N ILE A 149 -0.15 -14.11 -21.99
CA ILE A 149 -1.30 -13.19 -21.95
C ILE A 149 -2.40 -13.68 -22.90
N MET A 150 -2.08 -13.94 -24.17
CA MET A 150 -3.04 -14.49 -25.14
C MET A 150 -3.67 -15.81 -24.66
N THR A 151 -2.88 -16.68 -24.02
CA THR A 151 -3.40 -17.93 -23.47
C THR A 151 -4.40 -17.65 -22.34
N LEU A 152 -4.10 -16.71 -21.45
CA LEU A 152 -5.01 -16.30 -20.38
C LEU A 152 -6.29 -15.67 -20.94
N GLU A 153 -6.19 -14.79 -21.93
CA GLU A 153 -7.33 -14.14 -22.60
C GLU A 153 -8.28 -15.16 -23.24
N ASN A 154 -7.74 -16.19 -23.88
CA ASN A 154 -8.54 -17.21 -24.56
C ASN A 154 -9.15 -18.25 -23.60
N THR A 155 -8.54 -18.46 -22.42
CA THR A 155 -8.95 -19.52 -21.48
C THR A 155 -9.74 -19.00 -20.29
N LYS A 156 -9.64 -17.70 -19.98
CA LYS A 156 -10.26 -17.10 -18.79
C LYS A 156 -10.94 -15.77 -19.10
N ASP A 157 -11.99 -15.51 -18.33
CA ASP A 157 -12.62 -14.19 -18.26
C ASP A 157 -11.66 -13.21 -17.55
N LEU A 158 -11.10 -12.27 -18.31
CA LEU A 158 -10.14 -11.27 -17.81
C LEU A 158 -10.66 -10.50 -16.59
N SER A 159 -11.98 -10.29 -16.49
CA SER A 159 -12.59 -9.57 -15.37
C SER A 159 -12.56 -10.35 -14.05
N LYS A 160 -12.25 -11.66 -14.11
CA LYS A 160 -12.22 -12.58 -12.97
C LYS A 160 -10.83 -13.11 -12.64
N ILE A 161 -9.81 -12.76 -13.43
CA ILE A 161 -8.44 -13.20 -13.17
C ILE A 161 -7.96 -12.56 -11.86
N THR A 162 -7.59 -13.40 -10.91
CA THR A 162 -6.98 -12.93 -9.66
C THR A 162 -5.51 -12.57 -9.87
N LEU A 163 -4.99 -11.67 -9.03
CA LEU A 163 -3.57 -11.30 -9.05
C LEU A 163 -2.67 -12.54 -8.89
N ALA A 164 -3.03 -13.46 -8.00
CA ALA A 164 -2.26 -14.69 -7.78
C ALA A 164 -2.18 -15.58 -9.02
N GLU A 165 -3.31 -15.78 -9.72
CA GLU A 165 -3.34 -16.58 -10.94
C GLU A 165 -2.49 -15.95 -12.06
N LEU A 166 -2.60 -14.63 -12.24
CA LEU A 166 -1.80 -13.91 -13.23
C LEU A 166 -0.30 -14.04 -12.95
N LEU A 167 0.10 -13.80 -11.69
CA LEU A 167 1.51 -13.89 -11.30
C LEU A 167 2.05 -15.30 -11.47
N ASN A 168 1.28 -16.33 -11.08
CA ASN A 168 1.69 -17.73 -11.26
C ASN A 168 1.89 -18.08 -12.75
N ALA A 169 0.98 -17.64 -13.63
CA ALA A 169 1.10 -17.89 -15.07
C ALA A 169 2.33 -17.20 -15.67
N LEU A 170 2.54 -15.92 -15.36
CA LEU A 170 3.67 -15.16 -15.89
C LEU A 170 5.02 -15.64 -15.32
N GLN A 171 5.08 -15.97 -14.03
CA GLN A 171 6.29 -16.50 -13.40
C GLN A 171 6.62 -17.92 -13.88
N ALA A 172 5.63 -18.75 -14.20
CA ALA A 172 5.88 -20.08 -14.79
C ALA A 172 6.58 -19.99 -16.16
N GLN A 173 6.37 -18.89 -16.89
CA GLN A 173 7.11 -18.61 -18.11
C GLN A 173 8.52 -18.07 -17.84
N GLU A 174 8.71 -17.29 -16.77
CA GLU A 174 10.03 -16.81 -16.40
C GLU A 174 10.95 -18.01 -16.18
N ARG A 175 12.03 -18.06 -16.95
CA ARG A 175 13.17 -18.94 -16.70
C ARG A 175 14.29 -18.09 -16.09
N PRO A 176 14.24 -17.77 -14.78
CA PRO A 176 15.18 -16.84 -14.15
C PRO A 176 16.65 -17.23 -14.36
N ASP A 177 16.94 -18.53 -14.48
CA ASP A 177 18.30 -19.05 -14.68
C ASP A 177 18.68 -19.23 -16.16
N ALA A 178 17.73 -19.05 -17.09
CA ALA A 178 18.03 -19.12 -18.51
C ALA A 178 18.79 -17.86 -18.93
N LYS A 179 20.11 -17.99 -19.05
CA LYS A 179 20.96 -16.98 -19.67
C LYS A 179 20.82 -17.08 -21.18
N CYS A 180 20.29 -16.03 -21.79
CA CYS A 180 20.18 -15.95 -23.24
C CYS A 180 21.58 -16.01 -23.87
N SER A 181 21.86 -17.05 -24.66
CA SER A 181 23.15 -17.18 -25.34
C SER A 181 23.41 -16.13 -26.42
N LYS A 182 22.40 -15.34 -26.83
CA LYS A 182 22.53 -14.26 -27.82
C LYS A 182 22.88 -12.90 -27.20
N CYS A 183 22.22 -12.48 -26.13
CA CYS A 183 22.43 -11.16 -25.50
C CYS A 183 23.02 -11.23 -24.09
N ASN A 184 23.28 -12.43 -23.58
CA ASN A 184 23.86 -12.70 -22.25
C ASN A 184 23.00 -12.20 -21.07
N GLN A 185 21.74 -11.80 -21.32
CA GLN A 185 20.77 -11.38 -20.30
C GLN A 185 20.01 -12.59 -19.73
N LEU A 186 19.60 -12.50 -18.46
CA LEU A 186 18.78 -13.52 -17.81
C LEU A 186 17.29 -13.39 -18.19
N GLY A 187 16.52 -14.45 -17.97
CA GLY A 187 15.06 -14.41 -18.00
C GLY A 187 14.41 -14.69 -19.37
N HIS A 188 15.17 -15.11 -20.39
CA HIS A 188 14.61 -15.60 -21.66
C HIS A 188 15.60 -16.48 -22.44
N GLU A 189 15.09 -17.35 -23.31
CA GLU A 189 15.92 -18.21 -24.17
C GLU A 189 16.33 -17.53 -25.48
N ALA A 190 17.40 -18.01 -26.10
CA ALA A 190 17.90 -17.49 -27.37
C ALA A 190 16.86 -17.53 -28.51
N VAL A 191 15.90 -18.46 -28.45
CA VAL A 191 14.78 -18.56 -29.41
C VAL A 191 13.83 -17.35 -29.33
N ILE A 192 13.70 -16.73 -28.16
CA ILE A 192 12.79 -15.61 -27.88
C ILE A 192 13.53 -14.26 -27.96
N CYS A 193 14.86 -14.28 -28.09
CA CYS A 193 15.70 -13.09 -28.10
C CYS A 193 15.61 -12.32 -29.43
N LYS A 194 15.05 -11.10 -29.39
CA LYS A 194 14.97 -10.15 -30.52
C LYS A 194 16.28 -9.46 -30.88
N GLY A 195 17.40 -9.77 -30.23
CA GLY A 195 18.71 -9.11 -30.40
C GLY A 195 19.33 -9.17 -31.82
N LYS A 196 18.75 -9.94 -32.75
CA LYS A 196 19.17 -9.91 -34.17
C LYS A 196 18.56 -8.77 -34.99
N ALA A 197 17.43 -8.18 -34.56
CA ALA A 197 16.80 -7.10 -35.31
C ALA A 197 17.58 -5.78 -35.19
N GLN A 198 18.20 -5.52 -34.03
CA GLN A 198 18.92 -4.26 -33.76
C GLN A 198 20.35 -4.23 -34.30
N GLN A 199 21.01 -5.38 -34.55
CA GLN A 199 22.32 -5.38 -35.22
C GLN A 199 22.20 -5.17 -36.73
N GLN A 200 21.15 -5.69 -37.37
CA GLN A 200 20.92 -5.49 -38.81
C GLN A 200 20.45 -4.07 -39.16
N GLU A 201 19.69 -3.39 -38.30
CA GLU A 201 19.33 -1.97 -38.52
C GLU A 201 20.54 -1.04 -38.37
N VAL A 202 21.46 -1.33 -37.45
CA VAL A 202 22.69 -0.53 -37.27
C VAL A 202 23.67 -0.78 -38.41
N GLU A 203 23.82 -2.01 -38.87
CA GLU A 203 24.67 -2.31 -40.05
C GLU A 203 24.08 -1.76 -41.35
N ALA A 204 22.75 -1.76 -41.54
CA ALA A 204 22.12 -1.17 -42.72
C ALA A 204 22.26 0.37 -42.76
N GLN A 205 22.16 1.05 -41.61
CA GLN A 205 22.35 2.51 -41.53
C GLN A 205 23.80 2.95 -41.74
N ILE A 206 24.79 2.11 -41.41
CA ILE A 206 26.21 2.41 -41.65
C ILE A 206 26.55 2.25 -43.14
N VAL A 207 25.95 1.28 -43.84
CA VAL A 207 26.20 1.05 -45.27
C VAL A 207 25.62 2.17 -46.14
N ASP A 208 24.47 2.76 -45.77
CA ASP A 208 23.88 3.88 -46.53
C ASP A 208 24.63 5.21 -46.36
N GLN A 209 25.45 5.37 -45.30
CA GLN A 209 26.28 6.56 -45.10
C GLN A 209 27.64 6.51 -45.81
N GLU A 210 28.11 5.34 -46.25
CA GLU A 210 29.39 5.19 -46.96
C GLU A 210 29.25 5.28 -48.50
N VAL A 211 28.03 5.48 -49.03
CA VAL A 211 27.76 5.57 -50.47
C VAL A 211 27.48 7.01 -50.95
N GLU A 212 27.38 7.99 -50.05
CA GLU A 212 27.11 9.41 -50.40
C GLU A 212 28.28 10.39 -50.18
N ASP A 213 29.48 9.94 -49.80
CA ASP A 213 30.71 10.78 -49.72
C ASP A 213 31.77 10.40 -50.77
#